data_AF-A0A135SFQ7-F1
#
_entry.id   AF-A0A135SFQ7-F1
#
_cell.length_a   1.000
_cell.length_b   1.000
_cell.length_c   1.000
_cell.angle_alpha   90.00
_cell.angle_beta   90.00
_cell.angle_gamma   90.00
#
_symmetry.space_group_name_H-M   'P 1'
#
loop_
_entity.id
_entity.type
_entity.pdbx_description
1 polymer ?
#
loop_
_entity_poly.entity_id
_entity_poly.type
_entity_poly.pdbx_seq_one_letter_code
_entity_poly.pdbx_strand_id
1 'polypeptide(L)'
;MPDPSSSPKRRILLCSTVGSFTHAAPILELGGVLAARGHEVHFGTNSGREHWASDYPSITRDRRFGPAMSDVDAEAHYARMIQ
;
A
#
# COMPACT_ATOMS: atom_id res chain seq x y z
N MET A 1 -19.99 -13.54 -26.61
CA MET A 1 -18.90 -14.09 -25.76
C MET A 1 -18.13 -12.92 -25.19
N PRO A 2 -17.94 -12.79 -23.87
CA PRO A 2 -17.00 -11.81 -23.33
C PRO A 2 -15.58 -12.15 -23.80
N ASP A 3 -14.77 -11.15 -24.06
CA ASP A 3 -13.37 -11.32 -24.45
C ASP A 3 -12.61 -12.08 -23.33
N PRO A 4 -11.99 -13.24 -23.60
CA PRO A 4 -11.22 -14.00 -22.62
C PRO A 4 -10.01 -13.22 -22.07
N SER A 5 -9.63 -12.10 -22.70
CA SER A 5 -8.62 -11.17 -22.18
C SER A 5 -9.17 -10.17 -21.13
N SER A 6 -10.50 -10.04 -21.02
CA SER A 6 -11.13 -9.12 -20.08
C SER A 6 -11.25 -9.74 -18.68
N SER A 7 -10.17 -9.64 -17.91
CA SER A 7 -10.23 -9.95 -16.48
C SER A 7 -11.28 -9.05 -15.81
N PRO A 8 -12.16 -9.59 -14.95
CA PRO A 8 -13.18 -8.78 -14.29
C PRO A 8 -12.51 -7.70 -13.44
N LYS A 9 -13.02 -6.46 -13.54
CA LYS A 9 -12.59 -5.36 -12.67
C LYS A 9 -12.87 -5.74 -11.21
N ARG A 10 -11.91 -5.45 -10.34
CA ARG A 10 -11.96 -5.80 -8.90
C ARG A 10 -11.64 -4.57 -8.08
N ARG A 11 -12.17 -4.54 -6.87
CA ARG A 11 -11.72 -3.64 -5.81
C ARG A 11 -10.58 -4.32 -5.04
N ILE A 12 -9.45 -3.65 -4.92
CA ILE A 12 -8.22 -4.19 -4.34
C ILE A 12 -7.76 -3.25 -3.23
N LEU A 13 -7.40 -3.81 -2.08
CA LEU A 13 -6.80 -3.09 -0.97
C LEU A 13 -5.32 -3.47 -0.86
N LEU A 14 -4.47 -2.50 -1.14
CA LEU A 14 -3.04 -2.58 -0.89
C LEU A 14 -2.79 -2.27 0.59
N CYS A 15 -2.07 -3.14 1.29
CA CYS A 15 -1.82 -3.00 2.72
C CYS A 15 -0.32 -2.86 2.99
N SER A 16 0.07 -1.79 3.68
CA SER A 16 1.43 -1.60 4.19
C SER A 16 1.38 -1.04 5.61
N THR A 17 1.56 -1.91 6.61
CA THR A 17 1.45 -1.58 8.04
C THR A 17 2.76 -1.73 8.82
N VAL A 18 3.80 -2.23 8.16
CA VAL A 18 5.14 -2.43 8.71
C VAL A 18 6.17 -1.88 7.74
N GLY A 19 7.39 -1.65 8.23
CA GLY A 19 8.44 -1.06 7.41
C GLY A 19 8.30 0.44 7.22
N SER A 20 9.21 0.99 6.43
CA SER A 20 9.22 2.39 5.99
C SER A 20 8.71 2.51 4.55
N PHE A 21 8.82 3.69 3.96
CA PHE A 21 8.41 3.94 2.58
C PHE A 21 9.04 2.97 1.57
N THR A 22 10.25 2.46 1.84
CA THR A 22 10.92 1.48 0.98
C THR A 22 10.12 0.18 0.79
N HIS A 23 9.26 -0.17 1.76
CA HIS A 23 8.38 -1.33 1.67
C HIS A 23 7.06 -0.99 0.97
N ALA A 24 6.55 0.23 1.16
CA ALA A 24 5.30 0.68 0.55
C ALA A 24 5.45 1.01 -0.94
N ALA A 25 6.59 1.56 -1.36
CA ALA A 25 6.86 1.97 -2.73
C ALA A 25 6.56 0.88 -3.79
N PRO A 26 7.10 -0.35 -3.70
CA PRO A 26 6.80 -1.39 -4.69
C PRO A 26 5.32 -1.82 -4.68
N ILE A 27 4.65 -1.76 -3.53
CA ILE A 27 3.22 -2.07 -3.42
C ILE A 27 2.39 -1.02 -4.16
N LEU A 28 2.77 0.27 -4.02
CA LEU A 28 2.10 1.38 -4.69
C LEU A 28 2.32 1.33 -6.21
N GLU A 29 3.52 0.96 -6.67
CA GLU A 29 3.83 0.75 -8.09
C GLU A 29 2.93 -0.33 -8.71
N LEU A 30 2.81 -1.48 -8.02
CA LEU A 30 1.86 -2.52 -8.41
C LEU A 30 0.41 -2.00 -8.42
N GLY A 31 0.07 -1.16 -7.47
CA GLY A 31 -1.21 -0.45 -7.41
C GLY A 31 -1.50 0.39 -8.64
N GLY A 32 -0.52 1.17 -9.11
CA GLY A 32 -0.61 1.96 -10.34
C GLY A 32 -0.89 1.08 -11.56
N VAL A 33 -0.16 -0.03 -11.68
CA VAL A 33 -0.38 -1.01 -12.77
C VAL A 33 -1.77 -1.64 -12.71
N LEU A 34 -2.26 -2.00 -11.52
CA LEU A 34 -3.61 -2.55 -11.35
C LEU A 34 -4.70 -1.52 -11.68
N ALA A 35 -4.52 -0.27 -11.26
CA ALA A 35 -5.44 0.81 -11.60
C ALA A 35 -5.45 1.09 -13.11
N ALA A 36 -4.31 1.07 -13.79
CA ALA A 36 -4.21 1.20 -15.25
C ALA A 36 -4.92 0.07 -16.01
N ARG A 37 -5.05 -1.11 -15.39
CA ARG A 37 -5.85 -2.25 -15.90
C ARG A 37 -7.35 -2.13 -15.57
N GLY A 38 -7.77 -1.06 -14.92
CA GLY A 38 -9.17 -0.76 -14.61
C GLY A 38 -9.68 -1.34 -13.29
N HIS A 39 -8.78 -1.79 -12.40
CA HIS A 39 -9.16 -2.13 -11.03
C HIS A 39 -9.37 -0.88 -10.19
N GLU A 40 -10.30 -0.94 -9.23
CA GLU A 40 -10.43 0.08 -8.19
C GLU A 40 -9.41 -0.24 -7.10
N VAL A 41 -8.46 0.66 -6.84
CA VAL A 41 -7.35 0.40 -5.93
C VAL A 41 -7.40 1.36 -4.75
N HIS A 42 -7.37 0.78 -3.55
CA HIS A 42 -7.28 1.49 -2.29
C HIS A 42 -5.92 1.20 -1.63
N PHE A 43 -5.40 2.18 -0.90
CA PHE A 43 -4.24 2.03 -0.05
C PHE A 43 -4.63 2.14 1.42
N GLY A 44 -4.21 1.13 2.19
CA GLY A 44 -4.33 1.08 3.63
C GLY A 44 -2.99 1.02 4.32
N THR A 45 -2.81 1.88 5.32
CA THR A 45 -1.60 1.96 6.12
C THR A 45 -1.90 2.40 7.55
N ASN A 46 -0.87 2.61 8.36
CA ASN A 46 -1.02 3.20 9.68
C ASN A 46 -1.11 4.73 9.58
N SER A 47 -1.72 5.36 10.58
CA SER A 47 -1.89 6.81 10.64
C SER A 47 -0.57 7.56 10.46
N GLY A 48 -0.56 8.61 9.64
CA GLY A 48 0.60 9.44 9.32
C GLY A 48 1.37 9.02 8.07
N ARG A 49 1.09 7.83 7.52
CA ARG A 49 1.79 7.26 6.34
C ARG A 49 0.96 7.30 5.05
N GLU A 50 -0.24 7.87 5.10
CA GLU A 50 -1.16 7.95 3.95
C GLU A 50 -0.56 8.77 2.81
N HIS A 51 0.32 9.72 3.15
CA HIS A 51 1.04 10.55 2.19
C HIS A 51 1.97 9.74 1.26
N TRP A 52 2.30 8.48 1.58
CA TRP A 52 3.11 7.64 0.69
C TRP A 52 2.46 7.39 -0.67
N ALA A 53 1.13 7.40 -0.73
CA ALA A 53 0.41 7.26 -1.99
C ALA A 53 0.27 8.60 -2.76
N SER A 54 0.92 9.69 -2.31
CA SER A 54 0.80 11.05 -2.90
C SER A 54 1.02 11.12 -4.39
N ASP A 55 1.99 10.37 -4.88
CA ASP A 55 2.40 10.36 -6.27
C ASP A 55 1.57 9.41 -7.15
N TYR A 56 0.60 8.71 -6.55
CA TYR A 56 -0.27 7.73 -7.22
C TYR A 56 -1.73 8.23 -7.20
N PRO A 57 -2.12 9.16 -8.09
CA PRO A 57 -3.46 9.76 -8.10
C PRO A 57 -4.57 8.77 -8.41
N SER A 58 -4.24 7.63 -9.03
CA SER A 58 -5.18 6.55 -9.33
C SER A 58 -5.48 5.63 -8.13
N ILE A 59 -4.88 5.89 -6.96
CA ILE A 59 -5.03 5.09 -5.75
C ILE A 59 -5.76 5.90 -4.67
N THR A 60 -6.86 5.37 -4.16
CA THR A 60 -7.66 5.98 -3.07
C THR A 60 -7.00 5.75 -1.71
N ARG A 61 -6.92 6.78 -0.87
CA ARG A 61 -6.16 6.78 0.40
C ARG A 61 -7.05 6.87 1.64
N ASP A 62 -8.00 5.96 1.76
CA ASP A 62 -9.10 6.06 2.74
C ASP A 62 -9.04 5.05 3.89
N ARG A 63 -7.98 4.21 3.98
CA ARG A 63 -7.89 3.15 4.98
C ARG A 63 -6.74 3.37 5.96
N ARG A 64 -7.10 3.38 7.25
CA ARG A 64 -6.17 3.40 8.39
C ARG A 64 -6.38 2.14 9.22
N PHE A 65 -5.30 1.48 9.58
CA PHE A 65 -5.36 0.26 10.40
C PHE A 65 -5.00 0.47 11.87
N GLY A 66 -4.33 1.57 12.20
CA GLY A 66 -3.90 1.86 13.57
C GLY A 66 -2.82 2.95 13.61
N PRO A 67 -2.28 3.27 14.78
CA PRO A 67 -1.15 4.18 14.91
C PRO A 67 0.11 3.58 14.27
N ALA A 68 0.96 4.43 13.69
CA ALA A 68 2.28 4.00 13.26
C ALA A 68 3.16 3.72 14.50
N MET A 69 4.04 2.72 14.38
CA MET A 69 5.13 2.52 15.34
C MET A 69 6.03 3.76 15.33
N SER A 70 6.49 4.20 16.51
CA SER A 70 7.46 5.29 16.60
C SER A 70 8.80 4.86 15.97
N ASP A 71 9.60 5.81 15.49
CA ASP A 71 10.90 5.49 14.89
C ASP A 71 11.83 4.79 15.89
N VAL A 72 11.76 5.17 17.17
CA VAL A 72 12.52 4.53 18.27
C VAL A 72 12.12 3.07 18.44
N ASP A 73 10.81 2.79 18.46
CA ASP A 73 10.30 1.41 18.59
C ASP A 73 10.62 0.58 17.34
N ALA A 74 10.61 1.21 16.16
CA ALA A 74 10.97 0.57 14.91
C ALA A 74 12.44 0.17 14.89
N GLU A 75 13.34 1.07 15.30
CA GLU A 75 14.77 0.78 15.42
C GLU A 75 15.02 -0.33 16.44
N ALA A 76 14.40 -0.27 17.62
CA ALA A 76 14.49 -1.32 18.61
C ALA A 76 13.95 -2.68 18.11
N HIS A 77 12.91 -2.65 17.27
CA HIS A 77 12.39 -3.86 16.62
C HIS A 77 13.40 -4.44 15.63
N TYR A 78 13.99 -3.62 14.76
CA TYR A 78 15.00 -4.08 13.80
C TYR A 78 16.28 -4.58 14.48
N ALA A 79 16.76 -3.89 15.52
CA ALA A 79 17.93 -4.31 16.29
C ALA A 79 17.75 -5.71 16.89
N ARG A 80 16.53 -6.08 17.33
CA ARG A 80 16.21 -7.43 17.82
C ARG A 80 16.21 -8.50 16.73
N MET A 81 15.93 -8.15 15.48
CA MET A 81 15.90 -9.12 14.36
C MET A 81 17.30 -9.47 13.84
N ILE A 82 18.29 -8.62 14.10
CA ILE A 82 19.68 -8.79 13.63
C ILE A 82 20.53 -9.59 14.64
N GLN A 83 20.04 -9.77 15.88
CA GLN A 83 20.66 -10.58 16.94
C GLN A 83 20.32 -12.06 16.78
#